data_AF-A0A962C8P3-F1
#
_entry.id   AF-A0A962C8P3-F1
#
_cell.length_a   1.000
_cell.length_b   1.000
_cell.length_c   1.000
_cell.angle_alpha   90.00
_cell.angle_beta   90.00
_cell.angle_gamma   90.00
#
_symmetry.space_group_name_H-M   'P 1'
#
loop_
_entity.id
_entity.type
_entity.pdbx_description
1 polymer ?
#
loop_
_entity_poly.entity_id
_entity_poly.type
_entity_poly.pdbx_seq_one_letter_code
_entity_poly.pdbx_strand_id
1 'polypeptide(L)'
;RAARHGSEPLVQIITDGSQPNTASFVANYANGVLGNWLASHAAALPPAPRITLKPRFWFNPEIDTRRALLPGAVAIVMTIIGTLLTALVVAREWERGTMEAIMSTPASVPEILIGKLLPYFLLGLAATIGT
;
A
#
# COMPACT_ATOMS: atom_id res chain seq x y z
N ARG A 1 24.11 -8.10 -14.49
CA ARG A 1 25.29 -8.49 -13.69
C ARG A 1 26.22 -9.29 -14.61
N ALA A 2 27.45 -8.87 -14.81
CA ALA A 2 28.53 -9.67 -15.40
C ALA A 2 29.84 -9.23 -14.74
N ALA A 3 30.01 -9.61 -13.47
CA ALA A 3 31.32 -9.52 -12.83
C ALA A 3 32.03 -10.84 -13.15
N ARG A 4 32.99 -10.79 -14.09
CA ARG A 4 34.16 -11.65 -13.93
C ARG A 4 34.83 -11.21 -12.64
N HIS A 5 35.27 -12.15 -11.82
CA HIS A 5 36.17 -11.85 -10.71
C HIS A 5 37.37 -11.07 -11.30
N GLY A 6 37.46 -9.76 -11.02
CA GLY A 6 38.59 -8.92 -11.41
C GLY A 6 38.40 -7.93 -12.56
N SER A 7 37.22 -7.78 -13.19
CA SER A 7 36.97 -6.64 -14.09
C SER A 7 35.79 -5.80 -13.62
N GLU A 8 36.11 -4.60 -13.15
CA GLU A 8 35.14 -3.61 -12.69
C GLU A 8 34.21 -3.19 -13.84
N PRO A 9 32.91 -3.02 -13.58
CA PRO A 9 31.99 -2.48 -14.58
C PRO A 9 32.38 -1.04 -14.89
N LEU A 10 32.42 -0.68 -16.18
CA LEU A 10 32.72 0.69 -16.61
C LEU A 10 31.73 1.70 -16.00
N VAL A 11 30.44 1.35 -15.91
CA VAL A 11 29.38 2.15 -15.25
C VAL A 11 28.31 1.21 -14.67
N GLN A 12 27.93 1.39 -13.40
CA GLN A 12 26.79 0.71 -12.76
C GLN A 12 25.81 1.73 -12.20
N ILE A 13 24.53 1.60 -12.57
CA ILE A 13 23.44 2.44 -12.04
C ILE A 13 22.72 1.62 -10.97
N ILE A 14 22.72 2.12 -9.73
CA ILE A 14 21.97 1.56 -8.60
C ILE A 14 20.96 2.63 -8.18
N THR A 15 19.68 2.30 -8.24
CA THR A 15 18.61 3.19 -7.77
C THR A 15 17.94 2.61 -6.54
N ASP A 16 17.59 3.50 -5.60
CA ASP A 16 16.86 3.13 -4.39
C ASP A 16 15.41 2.77 -4.76
N GLY A 17 14.96 1.58 -4.33
CA GLY A 17 13.63 1.03 -4.60
C GLY A 17 12.53 1.51 -3.64
N SER A 18 12.84 2.30 -2.60
CA SER A 18 11.83 2.80 -1.64
C SER A 18 10.69 3.59 -2.30
N GLN A 19 10.97 4.26 -3.43
CA GLN A 19 9.96 4.89 -4.28
C GLN A 19 10.12 4.37 -5.72
N PRO A 20 9.36 3.34 -6.14
CA PRO A 20 9.60 2.63 -7.40
C PRO A 20 9.40 3.49 -8.64
N ASN A 21 8.50 4.48 -8.59
CA ASN A 21 8.29 5.44 -9.67
C ASN A 21 9.57 6.27 -9.88
N THR A 22 10.06 6.91 -8.82
CA THR A 22 11.28 7.73 -8.84
C THR A 22 12.49 6.90 -9.24
N ALA A 23 12.63 5.69 -8.69
CA ALA A 23 13.69 4.75 -9.02
C ALA A 23 13.74 4.41 -10.52
N SER A 24 12.57 4.19 -11.12
CA SER A 24 12.43 3.87 -12.54
C SER A 24 12.71 5.08 -13.42
N PHE A 25 12.23 6.27 -13.06
CA PHE A 25 12.53 7.50 -13.79
C PHE A 25 14.02 7.80 -13.83
N VAL A 26 14.70 7.74 -12.68
CA VAL A 26 16.15 8.01 -12.59
C VAL A 26 16.94 6.95 -13.36
N ALA A 27 16.59 5.68 -13.23
CA ALA A 27 17.26 4.61 -13.98
C ALA A 27 17.09 4.77 -15.51
N ASN A 28 15.88 5.09 -15.98
CA ASN A 28 15.62 5.29 -17.40
C ASN A 28 16.35 6.52 -17.95
N TYR A 29 16.36 7.62 -17.19
CA TYR A 29 17.08 8.83 -17.57
C TYR A 29 18.59 8.59 -17.68
N ALA A 30 19.19 7.94 -16.68
CA ALA A 30 20.61 7.62 -16.69
C ALA A 30 21.00 6.68 -17.85
N ASN A 31 20.14 5.69 -18.17
CA ASN A 31 20.34 4.85 -19.36
C ASN A 31 20.21 5.64 -20.68
N GLY A 32 19.31 6.63 -20.75
CA GLY A 32 19.18 7.51 -21.91
C GLY A 32 20.40 8.39 -22.13
N VAL A 33 20.94 8.98 -21.06
CA VAL A 33 22.18 9.79 -21.11
C VAL A 33 23.36 8.93 -21.53
N LEU A 34 23.50 7.73 -20.96
CA LEU A 34 24.55 6.79 -21.34
C LEU A 34 24.44 6.37 -22.81
N GLY A 35 23.21 6.11 -23.30
CA GLY A 35 22.95 5.79 -24.70
C GLY A 35 23.36 6.93 -25.64
N ASN A 36 23.04 8.18 -25.30
CA ASN A 36 23.42 9.36 -26.07
C ASN A 36 24.95 9.56 -26.10
N TRP A 37 25.62 9.36 -24.97
CA TRP A 37 27.08 9.46 -24.88
C TRP A 37 27.80 8.36 -25.69
N LEU A 38 27.29 7.13 -25.64
CA LEU A 38 27.82 6.02 -26.45
C LEU A 38 27.60 6.27 -27.95
N ALA A 39 26.45 6.85 -28.33
CA ALA A 39 26.16 7.18 -29.72
C ALA A 39 27.09 8.27 -30.27
N SER A 40 27.47 9.27 -29.46
CA SER A 40 28.41 10.33 -29.88
C SER A 40 29.86 9.85 -29.99
N HIS A 41 30.24 8.78 -29.28
CA HIS A 41 31.60 8.20 -29.31
C HIS A 41 31.71 6.92 -30.16
N ALA A 42 30.64 6.54 -30.87
CA ALA A 42 30.54 5.29 -31.61
C ALA A 42 31.55 5.13 -32.77
N ALA A 43 32.13 6.23 -33.27
CA ALA A 43 33.15 6.20 -34.33
C ALA A 43 34.57 5.87 -33.82
N ALA A 44 34.83 5.97 -32.51
CA ALA A 44 36.17 5.85 -31.92
C ALA A 44 36.38 4.58 -31.07
N LEU A 45 35.33 3.80 -30.79
CA LEU A 45 35.42 2.58 -29.97
C LEU A 45 35.09 1.31 -30.76
N PRO A 46 35.82 0.19 -30.55
CA PRO A 46 35.45 -1.10 -31.08
C PRO A 46 34.06 -1.54 -30.58
N PRO A 47 33.32 -2.37 -31.34
CA PRO A 47 31.98 -2.79 -30.97
C PRO A 47 32.00 -3.57 -29.65
N ALA A 48 31.59 -2.91 -28.57
CA ALA A 48 31.46 -3.54 -27.27
C ALA A 48 30.35 -4.61 -27.31
N PRO A 49 30.51 -5.74 -26.58
CA PRO A 49 29.47 -6.75 -26.49
C PRO A 49 28.17 -6.11 -25.97
N ARG A 50 27.12 -6.18 -26.78
CA ARG A 50 25.79 -5.62 -26.47
C ARG A 50 25.13 -6.49 -25.41
N ILE A 51 25.42 -6.23 -24.14
CA ILE A 51 24.73 -6.86 -23.02
C ILE A 51 23.39 -6.12 -22.83
N THR A 52 22.29 -6.78 -23.18
CA THR A 52 20.94 -6.25 -22.92
C THR A 52 20.56 -6.47 -21.46
N LEU A 53 20.53 -5.41 -20.67
CA LEU A 53 20.01 -5.44 -19.32
C LEU A 53 18.48 -5.53 -19.36
N LYS A 54 17.91 -6.58 -18.76
CA LYS A 54 16.46 -6.70 -18.54
C LYS A 54 16.14 -6.37 -17.08
N PRO A 55 15.52 -5.22 -16.79
CA PRO A 55 15.05 -4.92 -15.43
C PRO A 55 13.99 -5.96 -15.03
N ARG A 56 14.08 -6.49 -13.80
CA ARG A 56 13.10 -7.45 -13.26
C ARG A 56 12.62 -6.97 -11.90
N PHE A 57 11.34 -6.62 -11.83
CA PHE A 57 10.66 -6.28 -10.58
C PHE A 57 10.40 -7.56 -9.79
N TRP A 58 10.68 -7.54 -8.48
CA TRP A 58 10.53 -8.72 -7.62
C TRP A 58 9.08 -8.94 -7.18
N PHE A 59 8.37 -7.85 -6.85
CA PHE A 59 7.03 -7.91 -6.27
C PHE A 59 5.90 -7.65 -7.27
N ASN A 60 6.19 -7.02 -8.42
CA ASN A 60 5.22 -6.86 -9.51
C ASN A 60 5.91 -6.94 -10.89
N PRO A 61 6.29 -8.15 -11.34
CA PRO A 61 7.00 -8.35 -12.61
C PRO A 61 6.24 -7.83 -13.84
N GLU A 62 4.91 -7.83 -13.76
CA GLU A 62 3.97 -7.41 -14.81
C GLU A 62 3.70 -5.90 -14.79
N ILE A 63 4.17 -5.18 -13.75
CA ILE A 63 3.88 -3.76 -13.51
C ILE A 63 2.36 -3.50 -13.59
N ASP A 64 1.56 -4.43 -13.05
CA ASP A 64 0.12 -4.27 -12.99
C ASP A 64 -0.24 -3.29 -11.87
N THR A 65 -0.76 -2.12 -12.26
CA THR A 65 -1.29 -1.07 -11.40
C THR A 65 -2.25 -1.61 -10.33
N ARG A 66 -3.06 -2.62 -10.66
CA ARG A 66 -4.05 -3.21 -9.74
C ARG A 66 -3.38 -3.83 -8.51
N ARG A 67 -2.30 -4.58 -8.70
CA ARG A 67 -1.59 -5.28 -7.61
C ARG A 67 -0.90 -4.31 -6.64
N ALA A 68 -0.56 -3.11 -7.10
CA ALA A 68 0.06 -2.07 -6.29
C ALA A 68 -0.96 -1.19 -5.54
N LEU A 69 -2.08 -0.81 -6.19
CA LEU A 69 -3.01 0.19 -5.65
C LEU A 69 -4.20 -0.40 -4.91
N LEU A 70 -4.66 -1.60 -5.27
CA LEU A 70 -5.84 -2.20 -4.64
C LEU A 70 -5.71 -2.33 -3.11
N PRO A 71 -4.58 -2.81 -2.54
CA PRO A 71 -4.47 -2.96 -1.09
C PRO A 71 -4.62 -1.63 -0.35
N GLY A 72 -4.01 -0.56 -0.87
CA GLY A 72 -4.10 0.77 -0.28
C GLY A 72 -5.49 1.38 -0.39
N ALA A 73 -6.14 1.24 -1.54
CA ALA A 73 -7.50 1.73 -1.75
C ALA A 73 -8.51 1.02 -0.82
N VAL A 74 -8.40 -0.31 -0.66
CA VAL A 74 -9.27 -1.07 0.26
C VAL A 74 -9.06 -0.61 1.70
N ALA A 75 -7.82 -0.39 2.13
CA ALA A 75 -7.54 0.09 3.49
C ALA A 75 -8.20 1.46 3.76
N ILE A 76 -8.13 2.39 2.80
CA ILE A 76 -8.75 3.72 2.92
C ILE A 76 -10.27 3.61 2.99
N VAL A 77 -10.88 2.85 2.08
CA VAL A 77 -12.34 2.67 2.04
C VAL A 77 -12.83 2.02 3.33
N MET A 78 -12.17 0.96 3.81
CA MET A 78 -12.51 0.33 5.08
C MET A 78 -12.40 1.31 6.26
N THR A 79 -11.37 2.16 6.27
CA THR A 79 -11.19 3.17 7.32
C THR A 79 -12.34 4.19 7.30
N ILE A 80 -12.71 4.70 6.13
CA ILE A 80 -13.80 5.69 6.00
C ILE A 80 -15.15 5.09 6.39
N ILE A 81 -15.44 3.86 5.94
CA ILE A 81 -16.68 3.18 6.31
C ILE A 81 -16.72 2.93 7.82
N GLY A 82 -15.62 2.45 8.40
CA GLY A 82 -15.50 2.22 9.83
C GLY A 82 -15.76 3.48 10.65
N THR A 83 -15.08 4.58 10.33
CA THR A 83 -15.26 5.86 11.05
C THR A 83 -16.67 6.42 10.89
N LEU A 84 -17.26 6.31 9.70
CA LEU A 84 -18.63 6.77 9.44
C LEU A 84 -19.66 5.96 10.23
N LEU A 85 -19.53 4.63 10.28
CA LEU A 85 -20.39 3.78 11.09
C LEU A 85 -20.28 4.10 12.58
N THR A 86 -19.05 4.28 13.09
CA THR A 86 -18.83 4.69 14.48
C THR A 86 -19.49 6.04 14.78
N ALA A 87 -19.30 7.03 13.91
CA ALA A 87 -19.90 8.35 14.08
C ALA A 87 -21.43 8.30 14.06
N LEU A 88 -22.02 7.52 13.15
CA LEU A 88 -23.47 7.36 13.04
C LEU A 88 -24.07 6.70 14.28
N VAL A 89 -23.41 5.67 14.82
CA VAL A 89 -23.85 5.02 16.06
C VAL A 89 -23.88 6.03 17.20
N VAL A 90 -22.83 6.86 17.35
CA VAL A 90 -22.79 7.89 18.39
C VAL A 90 -23.88 8.94 18.18
N ALA A 91 -24.03 9.46 16.95
CA ALA A 91 -25.04 10.46 16.63
C ALA A 91 -26.47 9.96 16.92
N ARG A 92 -26.77 8.70 16.59
CA ARG A 92 -28.08 8.10 16.87
C ARG A 92 -28.39 8.01 18.36
N GLU A 93 -27.38 7.77 19.21
CA GLU A 93 -27.58 7.76 20.67
C GLU A 93 -27.77 9.16 21.25
N TRP A 94 -27.17 10.17 20.61
CA TRP A 94 -27.41 11.56 20.93
C TRP A 94 -28.83 12.01 20.56
N GLU A 95 -29.29 11.71 19.35
CA GLU A 95 -30.66 12.05 18.90
C GLU A 95 -31.73 11.38 19.76
N ARG A 96 -31.46 10.18 20.27
CA ARG A 96 -32.38 9.44 21.15
C ARG A 96 -32.40 9.95 22.59
N GLY A 97 -31.53 10.90 22.95
CA GLY A 97 -31.38 11.40 24.33
C GLY A 97 -30.78 10.39 25.31
N THR A 98 -30.42 9.19 24.84
CA THR A 98 -29.85 8.13 25.69
C THR A 98 -28.47 8.47 26.23
N MET A 99 -27.74 9.39 25.57
CA MET A 99 -26.46 9.87 26.05
C MET A 99 -26.60 10.64 27.38
N GLU A 100 -27.69 11.39 27.57
CA GLU A 100 -27.96 12.14 28.80
C GLU A 100 -28.28 11.20 29.97
N ALA A 101 -29.02 10.12 29.70
CA ALA A 101 -29.30 9.08 30.68
C ALA A 101 -28.02 8.35 31.12
N ILE A 102 -27.11 8.07 30.19
CA ILE A 102 -25.80 7.47 30.47
C ILE A 102 -24.94 8.39 31.34
N MET A 103 -24.92 9.70 31.07
CA MET A 103 -24.14 10.67 31.87
C MET A 103 -24.66 10.84 33.30
N SER A 104 -25.94 10.53 33.56
CA SER A 104 -26.55 10.63 34.89
C SER A 104 -26.48 9.35 35.72
N THR A 105 -26.01 8.23 35.13
CA THR A 105 -25.87 6.95 35.84
C THR A 105 -24.43 6.73 36.33
N PRO A 106 -24.21 6.17 37.54
CA PRO A 106 -22.87 5.85 38.05
C PRO A 106 -22.28 4.56 37.42
N ALA A 107 -22.61 4.26 36.16
CA ALA A 107 -22.14 3.05 35.46
C ALA A 107 -20.85 3.32 34.68
N SER A 108 -19.97 2.33 34.62
CA SER A 108 -18.71 2.46 33.88
C SER A 108 -18.90 2.27 32.36
N VAL A 109 -18.05 2.91 31.56
CA VAL A 109 -18.06 2.79 30.08
C VAL A 109 -18.09 1.32 29.59
N PRO A 110 -17.27 0.39 30.12
CA PRO A 110 -17.32 -1.01 29.67
C PRO A 110 -18.62 -1.73 30.05
N GLU A 111 -19.24 -1.43 31.20
CA GLU A 111 -20.52 -2.05 31.60
C GLU A 111 -21.65 -1.64 30.64
N ILE A 112 -21.69 -0.36 30.25
CA ILE A 112 -22.66 0.15 29.28
C ILE A 112 -22.45 -0.50 27.91
N LEU A 113 -21.19 -0.63 27.49
CA LEU A 113 -20.84 -1.24 26.21
C LEU A 113 -21.27 -2.72 26.16
N ILE A 114 -20.96 -3.50 27.20
CA ILE A 114 -21.34 -4.92 27.29
C ILE A 114 -22.86 -5.06 27.37
N GLY A 115 -23.53 -4.26 28.20
CA GLY A 115 -24.99 -4.27 28.35
C GLY A 115 -25.73 -4.00 27.04
N LYS A 116 -25.10 -3.26 26.12
CA LYS A 116 -25.64 -3.00 24.79
C LYS A 116 -25.23 -4.04 23.75
N LEU A 117 -23.97 -4.47 23.74
CA LEU A 117 -23.44 -5.43 22.75
C LEU A 117 -23.98 -6.84 22.96
N LEU A 118 -24.14 -7.28 24.20
CA LEU A 118 -24.53 -8.64 24.56
C LEU A 118 -25.94 -9.01 24.04
N PRO A 119 -26.97 -8.16 24.19
CA PRO A 119 -28.28 -8.41 23.57
C PRO A 119 -28.21 -8.55 22.04
N TYR A 120 -27.47 -7.68 21.35
CA TYR A 120 -27.32 -7.77 19.89
C TYR A 120 -26.59 -9.05 19.48
N PHE A 121 -25.56 -9.45 20.23
CA PHE A 121 -24.82 -10.68 19.98
C PHE A 121 -25.71 -11.92 20.17
N LEU A 122 -26.49 -11.98 21.24
CA LEU A 122 -27.41 -13.08 21.51
C LEU A 122 -28.52 -13.16 20.46
N LEU A 123 -29.07 -12.01 20.03
CA LEU A 123 -30.05 -11.98 18.93
C LEU A 123 -29.45 -12.52 17.63
N GLY A 124 -28.21 -12.13 17.31
CA GLY A 124 -27.49 -12.67 16.15
C GLY A 124 -27.27 -14.18 16.24
N LEU A 125 -26.86 -14.67 17.40
CA LEU A 125 -26.62 -16.11 17.65
C LEU A 125 -27.92 -16.93 17.63
N ALA A 126 -29.01 -16.39 18.19
CA ALA A 126 -30.32 -17.02 18.13
C ALA A 126 -30.85 -17.07 16.69
N ALA A 127 -30.66 -16.00 15.92
CA ALA A 127 -31.05 -15.96 14.52
C ALA A 127 -30.30 -16.99 13.66
N THR A 128 -29.00 -17.22 13.92
CA THR A 128 -28.21 -18.22 13.17
C THR A 128 -28.45 -19.66 13.60
N ILE A 129 -28.82 -19.91 14.86
CA ILE A 129 -29.18 -21.26 15.35
C ILE A 129 -30.63 -21.65 14.95
N GLY A 130 -31.51 -20.66 14.79
CA GLY A 130 -32.91 -20.85 14.38
C GLY A 130 -33.13 -21.07 12.89
N THR A 131 -32.09 -20.97 12.06
CA THR A 131 -32.06 -21.27 10.62
C THR A 131 -31.31 -22.56 10.35
#